data_AF-A0A1V6NHV1-F1
#
_entry.id   AF-A0A1V6NHV1-F1
#
_cell.length_a   1.000
_cell.length_b   1.000
_cell.length_c   1.000
_cell.angle_alpha   90.00
_cell.angle_beta   90.00
_cell.angle_gamma   90.00
#
_symmetry.space_group_name_H-M   'P 1'
#
loop_
_entity.id
_entity.type
_entity.pdbx_description
1 polymer ?
#
loop_
_entity_poly.entity_id
_entity_poly.type
_entity_poly.pdbx_seq_one_letter_code
_entity_poly.pdbx_strand_id
1 'polypeptide(L)'
;MVSASYSALLAILSVRTAWATTTQAPSGGNCLSLSGGTPREVYKACCGQTKSDKGFVDGVEFSYTCDTWATPYNKTPVKANSARECAKLCSAAGADCSASSWQAAGQCNFIASDSYSPKEMHSILLLEKTSKLVSESESGPAGGCGAAVDAAGMQCEKDAAVKCQSEKEIDKAQCEQEKTALADNTKKQAEAQFQNDKSQLVEQINDAQAECKLEKDAASSKCATEKDQLRQQGEAQCKSEKDAASSQCANEKHRLQKQTDDARSQCQAEKDNAVSNANSECATEKDKLRHQQEGDLQRSKSQLEANNVLDTRDICPKYNRFEFFLPTPDGGTSKWRVYCDHAAYEIPWNAAGYMNGTGTPYNQLLAHRHWDAGYRAFYWRDNDFFHRHLTIYTVEPSLRQMQLDTFYIQSRPGLRHHVIVRIDDVPLKIY
;
A
#
# COMPACT_ATOMS: atom_id res chain seq x y z
N MET A 1 -32.43 32.94 14.40
CA MET A 1 -33.16 34.07 15.01
C MET A 1 -32.12 35.03 15.58
N VAL A 2 -32.23 36.33 15.23
CA VAL A 2 -31.47 37.49 15.74
C VAL A 2 -29.99 37.52 15.31
N SER A 3 -29.40 38.55 14.70
CA SER A 3 -29.85 39.83 14.16
C SER A 3 -28.74 40.37 13.25
N ALA A 4 -29.15 41.16 12.25
CA ALA A 4 -28.35 41.98 11.35
C ALA A 4 -27.53 43.07 12.08
N SER A 5 -26.50 43.65 11.41
CA SER A 5 -26.57 45.06 10.95
C SER A 5 -25.23 45.69 10.47
N TYR A 6 -25.32 46.35 9.29
CA TYR A 6 -24.62 47.54 8.75
C TYR A 6 -23.08 47.54 8.57
N SER A 7 -22.54 47.55 7.34
CA SER A 7 -22.40 48.66 6.36
C SER A 7 -21.58 49.87 6.86
N ALA A 8 -20.39 50.04 6.29
CA ALA A 8 -19.77 51.35 6.09
C ALA A 8 -18.91 51.33 4.81
N LEU A 9 -19.46 51.96 3.76
CA LEU A 9 -18.75 52.40 2.57
C LEU A 9 -17.68 53.43 2.92
N LEU A 10 -16.52 53.34 2.27
CA LEU A 10 -15.69 54.51 1.98
C LEU A 10 -14.96 54.30 0.65
N ALA A 11 -15.62 54.76 -0.41
CA ALA A 11 -15.04 54.94 -1.73
C ALA A 11 -14.31 56.29 -1.76
N ILE A 12 -12.98 56.27 -1.92
CA ILE A 12 -12.21 57.47 -2.26
C ILE A 12 -12.04 57.47 -3.79
N LEU A 13 -13.00 58.10 -4.46
CA LEU A 13 -12.91 58.51 -5.86
C LEU A 13 -11.91 59.65 -5.95
N SER A 14 -10.66 59.36 -6.34
CA SER A 14 -9.74 60.38 -6.82
C SER A 14 -9.96 60.58 -8.33
N VAL A 15 -10.68 61.64 -8.66
CA VAL A 15 -10.80 62.14 -10.04
C VAL A 15 -9.44 62.70 -10.45
N ARG A 16 -8.68 61.92 -11.22
CA ARG A 16 -7.62 62.48 -12.08
C ARG A 16 -8.20 62.59 -13.47
N THR A 17 -8.52 63.80 -13.88
CA THR A 17 -8.77 64.16 -15.27
C THR A 17 -7.47 63.96 -16.05
N ALA A 18 -7.28 62.76 -16.59
CA ALA A 18 -6.30 62.52 -17.64
C ALA A 18 -6.84 63.17 -18.91
N TRP A 19 -6.16 64.22 -19.36
CA TRP A 19 -6.34 64.72 -20.71
C TRP A 19 -5.87 63.61 -21.65
N ALA A 20 -6.82 62.86 -22.22
CA ALA A 20 -6.56 61.98 -23.33
C ALA A 20 -6.26 62.87 -24.53
N THR A 21 -4.98 63.22 -24.73
CA THR A 21 -4.49 63.65 -26.03
C THR A 21 -4.72 62.46 -26.96
N THR A 22 -5.86 62.48 -27.65
CA THR A 22 -6.11 61.53 -28.73
C THR A 22 -5.21 61.97 -29.86
N THR A 23 -3.96 61.53 -29.83
CA THR A 23 -3.07 61.63 -30.98
C THR A 23 -3.72 60.77 -32.04
N GLN A 24 -4.50 61.39 -32.92
CA GLN A 24 -4.88 60.78 -34.18
C GLN A 24 -3.58 60.29 -34.83
N ALA A 25 -3.46 58.98 -34.99
CA ALA A 25 -2.41 58.38 -35.78
C ALA A 25 -2.43 59.08 -37.15
N PRO A 26 -1.29 59.62 -37.64
CA PRO A 26 -1.25 60.25 -38.95
C PRO A 26 -1.64 59.19 -39.98
N SER A 27 -2.86 59.30 -40.50
CA SER A 27 -3.38 58.45 -41.54
C SER A 27 -2.60 58.75 -42.82
N GLY A 28 -1.59 57.93 -43.11
CA GLY A 28 -0.80 58.01 -44.34
C GLY A 28 0.69 57.73 -44.21
N GLY A 29 1.23 57.49 -43.01
CA GLY A 29 2.62 57.09 -42.83
C GLY A 29 2.82 55.57 -42.98
N ASN A 30 3.86 55.14 -43.68
CA ASN A 30 4.30 53.74 -43.65
C ASN A 30 4.71 53.32 -42.23
N CYS A 31 4.78 52.01 -41.95
CA CYS A 31 5.14 51.49 -40.62
C CYS A 31 6.42 52.10 -40.03
N LEU A 32 7.39 52.42 -40.89
CA LEU A 32 8.69 52.98 -40.51
C LEU A 32 8.65 54.47 -40.18
N SER A 33 7.52 55.15 -40.39
CA SER A 33 7.29 56.54 -39.96
C SER A 33 6.68 56.62 -38.56
N LEU A 34 6.17 55.50 -38.02
CA LEU A 34 5.53 55.48 -36.71
C LEU A 34 6.56 55.58 -35.58
N SER A 35 6.33 56.51 -34.66
CA SER A 35 7.14 56.70 -33.45
C SER A 35 6.27 57.12 -32.27
N GLY A 36 6.65 56.69 -31.06
CA GLY A 36 5.93 56.99 -29.82
C GLY A 36 4.85 55.94 -29.47
N GLY A 37 4.48 55.86 -28.19
CA GLY A 37 3.58 54.84 -27.66
C GLY A 37 4.30 53.57 -27.17
N THR A 38 3.53 52.59 -26.69
CA THR A 38 4.10 51.30 -26.29
C THR A 38 4.42 50.44 -27.53
N PRO A 39 5.42 49.55 -27.47
CA PRO A 39 5.80 48.72 -28.63
C PRO A 39 4.63 47.94 -29.25
N ARG A 40 3.68 47.50 -28.42
CA ARG A 40 2.48 46.77 -28.85
C ARG A 40 1.49 47.65 -29.62
N GLU A 41 1.30 48.90 -29.20
CA GLU A 41 0.45 49.87 -29.90
C GLU A 41 1.05 50.22 -31.27
N VAL A 42 2.36 50.45 -31.31
CA VAL A 42 3.09 50.73 -32.56
C VAL A 42 3.00 49.54 -33.52
N TYR A 43 3.17 48.31 -33.02
CA TYR A 43 3.04 47.10 -33.84
C TYR A 43 1.64 46.97 -34.42
N LYS A 44 0.60 47.18 -33.60
CA LYS A 44 -0.80 47.11 -34.06
C LYS A 44 -1.13 48.18 -35.10
N ALA A 45 -0.60 49.39 -34.94
CA ALA A 45 -0.77 50.46 -35.91
C ALA A 45 -0.05 50.14 -37.24
N CYS A 46 1.15 49.58 -37.17
CA CYS A 46 1.96 49.17 -38.32
C CYS A 46 1.32 47.99 -39.10
N CYS A 47 1.08 46.87 -38.41
CA CYS A 47 0.65 45.61 -39.04
C CYS A 47 -0.86 45.44 -39.11
N GLY A 48 -1.64 46.37 -38.54
CA GLY A 48 -3.11 46.34 -38.60
C GLY A 48 -3.69 46.81 -39.93
N GLN A 49 -2.92 47.56 -40.74
CA GLN A 49 -3.39 48.08 -42.03
C GLN A 49 -2.68 47.41 -43.22
N THR A 50 -1.35 47.30 -43.16
CA THR A 50 -0.53 46.74 -44.26
C THR A 50 0.26 45.54 -43.76
N LYS A 51 0.21 44.43 -44.50
CA LYS A 51 1.01 43.23 -44.19
C LYS A 51 2.46 43.35 -44.61
N SER A 52 2.76 44.14 -45.63
CA SER A 52 4.11 44.45 -46.07
C SER A 52 4.13 45.77 -46.82
N ASP A 53 5.23 46.51 -46.71
CA ASP A 53 5.51 47.72 -47.49
C ASP A 53 7.02 48.06 -47.42
N LYS A 54 7.41 49.19 -48.00
CA LYS A 54 8.76 49.74 -47.92
C LYS A 54 8.79 51.10 -47.22
N GLY A 55 9.95 51.46 -46.68
CA GLY A 55 10.19 52.79 -46.14
C GLY A 55 11.66 53.11 -45.96
N PHE A 56 11.94 54.38 -45.69
CA PHE A 56 13.29 54.88 -45.50
C PHE A 56 13.54 55.24 -44.04
N VAL A 57 14.69 54.82 -43.51
CA VAL A 57 15.17 55.20 -42.18
C VAL A 57 16.60 55.69 -42.32
N ASP A 58 16.82 56.98 -42.01
CA ASP A 58 18.12 57.65 -42.10
C ASP A 58 18.81 57.44 -43.48
N GLY A 59 18.04 57.56 -44.56
CA GLY A 59 18.53 57.42 -45.95
C GLY A 59 18.69 55.99 -46.47
N VAL A 60 18.41 54.97 -45.63
CA VAL A 60 18.45 53.56 -46.01
C VAL A 60 17.04 53.03 -46.25
N GLU A 61 16.80 52.43 -47.42
CA GLU A 61 15.54 51.74 -47.73
C GLU A 61 15.47 50.38 -47.03
N PHE A 62 14.33 50.10 -46.42
CA PHE A 62 13.96 48.81 -45.84
C PHE A 62 12.63 48.33 -46.44
N SER A 63 12.53 47.04 -46.75
CA SER A 63 11.24 46.35 -46.86
C SER A 63 10.85 45.76 -45.50
N TYR A 64 9.57 45.78 -45.18
CA TYR A 64 9.05 45.12 -43.99
C TYR A 64 7.93 44.15 -44.30
N THR A 65 7.89 43.05 -43.56
CA THR A 65 6.82 42.04 -43.65
C THR A 65 6.34 41.68 -42.25
N CYS A 66 5.06 41.91 -41.98
CA CYS A 66 4.38 41.56 -40.75
C CYS A 66 4.17 40.05 -40.61
N ASP A 67 3.99 39.61 -39.37
CA ASP A 67 3.84 38.22 -38.97
C ASP A 67 4.93 37.30 -39.56
N THR A 68 6.13 37.86 -39.75
CA THR A 68 7.27 37.17 -40.36
C THR A 68 8.51 37.42 -39.52
N TRP A 69 9.33 36.39 -39.37
CA TRP A 69 10.63 36.44 -38.72
C TRP A 69 11.66 35.66 -39.53
N ALA A 70 12.94 35.82 -39.23
CA ALA A 70 14.00 35.14 -39.97
C ALA A 70 15.01 34.44 -39.06
N THR A 71 15.59 33.35 -39.57
CA THR A 71 16.68 32.59 -38.93
C THR A 71 17.84 32.38 -39.91
N PRO A 72 19.10 32.37 -39.46
CA PRO A 72 19.55 32.52 -38.07
C PRO A 72 19.61 33.99 -37.61
N TYR A 73 19.46 34.24 -36.30
CA TYR A 73 19.51 35.57 -35.69
C TYR A 73 20.41 35.56 -34.45
N ASN A 74 20.89 36.73 -34.05
CA ASN A 74 21.67 36.90 -32.84
C ASN A 74 20.79 36.69 -31.60
N LYS A 75 21.24 35.85 -30.65
CA LYS A 75 20.48 35.45 -29.46
C LYS A 75 20.22 36.59 -28.48
N THR A 76 20.99 37.67 -28.54
CA THR A 76 20.85 38.81 -27.63
C THR A 76 20.05 39.92 -28.31
N PRO A 77 18.73 40.04 -28.06
CA PRO A 77 17.93 41.11 -28.64
C PRO A 77 18.35 42.47 -28.06
N VAL A 78 18.30 43.50 -28.90
CA VAL A 78 18.39 44.91 -28.46
C VAL A 78 16.98 45.46 -28.24
N LYS A 79 16.82 46.39 -27.30
CA LYS A 79 15.52 47.04 -27.06
C LYS A 79 15.25 48.07 -28.15
N ALA A 80 14.04 48.03 -28.72
CA ALA A 80 13.56 49.02 -29.68
C ALA A 80 12.05 49.21 -29.50
N ASN A 81 11.60 50.44 -29.30
CA ASN A 81 10.19 50.75 -29.06
C ASN A 81 9.33 50.77 -30.33
N SER A 82 9.97 50.74 -31.51
CA SER A 82 9.30 50.77 -32.81
C SER A 82 10.08 50.01 -33.87
N ALA A 83 9.41 49.63 -34.97
CA ALA A 83 10.07 49.08 -36.16
C ALA A 83 11.11 50.06 -36.74
N ARG A 84 10.81 51.37 -36.73
CA ARG A 84 11.74 52.43 -37.14
C ARG A 84 13.03 52.42 -36.33
N GLU A 85 12.92 52.30 -35.01
CA GLU A 85 14.08 52.24 -34.12
C GLU A 85 14.90 50.97 -34.35
N CYS A 86 14.25 49.82 -34.55
CA CYS A 86 14.95 48.57 -34.90
C CYS A 86 15.67 48.67 -36.26
N ALA A 87 15.04 49.29 -37.26
CA ALA A 87 15.66 49.56 -38.57
C ALA A 87 16.85 50.52 -38.43
N LYS A 88 16.74 51.58 -37.61
CA LYS A 88 17.85 52.50 -37.33
C LYS A 88 19.03 51.80 -36.69
N LEU A 89 18.79 50.93 -35.70
CA LEU A 89 19.82 50.14 -35.05
C LEU A 89 20.48 49.16 -36.04
N CYS A 90 19.71 48.56 -36.94
CA CYS A 90 20.23 47.71 -38.02
C CYS A 90 21.08 48.51 -39.02
N SER A 91 20.64 49.70 -39.44
CA SER A 91 21.43 50.61 -40.29
C SER A 91 22.77 50.99 -39.63
N ALA A 92 22.75 51.32 -38.34
CA ALA A 92 23.93 51.69 -37.57
C ALA A 92 24.93 50.53 -37.41
N ALA A 93 24.46 49.28 -37.40
CA ALA A 93 25.31 48.08 -37.41
C ALA A 93 26.01 47.85 -38.78
N GLY A 94 25.69 48.64 -39.80
CA GLY A 94 26.42 48.63 -41.07
C GLY A 94 26.25 47.34 -41.86
N ALA A 95 27.37 46.66 -42.14
CA ALA A 95 27.40 45.39 -42.86
C ALA A 95 27.00 44.20 -41.98
N ASP A 96 26.98 44.36 -40.65
CA ASP A 96 26.66 43.30 -39.70
C ASP A 96 25.14 43.08 -39.54
N CYS A 97 24.31 43.82 -40.30
CA CYS A 97 22.86 43.69 -40.28
C CYS A 97 22.25 43.85 -41.68
N SER A 98 22.04 42.72 -42.35
CA SER A 98 21.32 42.64 -43.63
C SER A 98 19.80 42.62 -43.43
N ALA A 99 19.34 42.13 -42.28
CA ALA A 99 17.94 42.14 -41.87
C ALA A 99 17.82 42.15 -40.33
N SER A 100 16.66 42.54 -39.82
CA SER A 100 16.33 42.46 -38.39
C SER A 100 14.87 42.07 -38.19
N SER A 101 14.53 41.46 -37.05
CA SER A 101 13.16 41.13 -36.68
C SER A 101 12.76 41.88 -35.40
N TRP A 102 11.68 42.65 -35.48
CA TRP A 102 11.15 43.45 -34.36
C TRP A 102 9.84 42.86 -33.82
N GLN A 103 9.81 42.62 -32.52
CA GLN A 103 8.67 42.03 -31.81
C GLN A 103 7.78 43.11 -31.19
N ALA A 104 6.48 42.82 -31.10
CA ALA A 104 5.52 43.67 -30.38
C ALA A 104 5.83 43.85 -28.88
N ALA A 105 6.74 43.04 -28.31
CA ALA A 105 7.29 43.18 -26.96
C ALA A 105 8.43 44.22 -26.85
N GLY A 106 8.83 44.85 -27.95
CA GLY A 106 9.91 45.86 -27.97
C GLY A 106 11.32 45.28 -28.09
N GLN A 107 11.44 44.06 -28.63
CA GLN A 107 12.72 43.39 -28.86
C GLN A 107 13.07 43.37 -30.34
N CYS A 108 14.31 43.73 -30.67
CA CYS A 108 14.87 43.75 -32.02
C CYS A 108 16.01 42.74 -32.10
N ASN A 109 15.90 41.77 -33.00
CA ASN A 109 16.90 40.72 -33.21
C ASN A 109 17.56 40.93 -34.57
N PHE A 110 18.87 41.06 -34.64
CA PHE A 110 19.59 41.14 -35.91
C PHE A 110 19.77 39.75 -36.51
N ILE A 111 19.57 39.65 -37.83
CA ILE A 111 19.76 38.41 -38.56
C ILE A 111 21.26 38.19 -38.76
N ALA A 112 21.75 37.01 -38.39
CA ALA A 112 23.18 36.72 -38.24
C ALA A 112 23.85 36.28 -39.55
N SER A 113 23.09 36.18 -40.65
CA SER A 113 23.57 35.71 -41.93
C SER A 113 22.74 36.28 -43.08
N ASP A 114 23.38 36.53 -44.21
CA ASP A 114 22.72 36.97 -45.45
C ASP A 114 21.86 35.87 -46.08
N SER A 115 22.08 34.60 -45.70
CA SER A 115 21.31 33.44 -46.16
C SER A 115 20.28 33.00 -45.12
N TYR A 116 19.37 33.91 -44.75
CA TYR A 116 18.31 33.60 -43.81
C TYR A 116 17.07 33.00 -44.49
N SER A 117 16.29 32.27 -43.70
CA SER A 117 14.99 31.73 -44.11
C SER A 117 13.87 32.47 -43.38
N PRO A 118 13.01 33.24 -44.08
CA PRO A 118 11.83 33.82 -43.47
C PRO A 118 10.82 32.73 -43.11
N LYS A 119 10.15 32.89 -41.98
CA LYS A 119 9.10 32.01 -41.47
C LYS A 119 7.97 32.85 -40.90
N GLU A 120 6.75 32.33 -40.98
CA GLU A 120 5.59 32.98 -40.39
C GLU A 120 5.63 32.87 -38.86
N MET A 121 5.40 33.97 -38.16
CA MET A 121 5.29 34.03 -36.71
C MET A 121 4.49 35.26 -36.31
N HIS A 122 3.49 35.10 -35.45
CA HIS A 122 2.64 36.22 -35.04
C HIS A 122 3.36 37.24 -34.17
N SER A 123 2.91 38.50 -34.23
CA SER A 123 3.39 39.59 -33.35
C SER A 123 4.87 39.95 -33.50
N ILE A 124 5.42 39.65 -34.67
CA ILE A 124 6.78 40.03 -35.09
C ILE A 124 6.73 40.56 -36.52
N LEU A 125 7.72 41.36 -36.88
CA LEU A 125 7.88 41.94 -38.21
C LEU A 125 9.35 41.82 -38.63
N LEU A 126 9.56 41.36 -39.85
CA LEU A 126 10.88 41.25 -40.48
C LEU A 126 11.16 42.54 -41.25
N LEU A 127 12.36 43.10 -41.08
CA LEU A 127 12.91 44.27 -41.75
C LEU A 127 14.12 43.83 -42.58
N GLU A 128 14.10 44.07 -43.88
CA GLU A 128 15.17 43.67 -44.81
C GLU A 128 15.76 44.92 -45.46
N LYS A 129 17.08 45.07 -45.40
CA LYS A 129 17.80 46.23 -45.92
C LYS A 129 17.96 46.11 -47.44
N THR A 130 17.30 46.97 -48.22
CA THR A 130 17.28 46.86 -49.69
C THR A 130 18.36 47.69 -50.39
N SER A 131 19.22 48.39 -49.63
CA SER A 131 20.54 48.92 -50.02
C SER A 131 20.63 49.95 -51.16
N LYS A 132 19.55 50.63 -51.56
CA LYS A 132 19.65 51.81 -52.45
C LYS A 132 19.98 53.08 -51.64
N LEU A 133 21.27 53.40 -51.51
CA LEU A 133 21.70 54.77 -51.19
C LEU A 133 21.38 55.65 -52.41
N VAL A 134 20.42 56.57 -52.28
CA VAL A 134 20.15 57.60 -53.28
C VAL A 134 21.10 58.76 -52.99
N SER A 135 22.22 58.83 -53.72
CA SER A 135 23.17 59.95 -53.63
C SER A 135 22.58 61.18 -54.34
N GLU A 136 22.25 62.22 -53.57
CA GLU A 136 21.90 63.54 -54.11
C GLU A 136 23.11 64.15 -54.87
N SER A 137 22.84 64.71 -56.04
CA SER A 137 23.82 65.27 -56.97
C SER A 137 24.04 66.77 -56.70
N GLU A 138 25.28 67.17 -56.42
CA GLU A 138 25.70 68.58 -56.30
C GLU A 138 25.91 69.24 -57.68
N SER A 139 25.42 70.47 -57.85
CA SER A 139 25.68 71.33 -59.01
C SER A 139 26.08 72.75 -58.58
N GLY A 140 27.29 73.19 -58.95
CA GLY A 140 27.65 74.63 -59.08
C GLY A 140 26.96 75.28 -60.30
N PRO A 141 27.08 76.60 -60.57
CA PRO A 141 28.39 77.22 -60.85
C PRO A 141 28.55 78.72 -60.47
N ALA A 142 29.71 79.25 -60.86
CA ALA A 142 30.33 80.54 -60.56
C ALA A 142 29.94 81.73 -61.46
N GLY A 143 30.31 82.94 -60.99
CA GLY A 143 30.54 84.19 -61.75
C GLY A 143 30.66 85.36 -60.75
N GLY A 144 31.59 86.33 -60.79
CA GLY A 144 32.64 86.73 -61.72
C GLY A 144 32.61 88.27 -61.87
N CYS A 145 33.59 89.03 -61.33
CA CYS A 145 34.03 90.40 -61.70
C CYS A 145 34.98 91.01 -60.64
N GLY A 146 36.12 91.66 -60.98
CA GLY A 146 36.78 92.56 -60.01
C GLY A 146 38.24 93.07 -60.09
N ALA A 147 39.00 92.91 -61.19
CA ALA A 147 40.48 93.10 -61.25
C ALA A 147 41.16 94.44 -60.86
N ALA A 148 40.48 95.37 -60.19
CA ALA A 148 41.09 96.59 -59.62
C ALA A 148 40.74 96.82 -58.14
N VAL A 149 39.92 95.95 -57.53
CA VAL A 149 39.76 95.76 -56.08
C VAL A 149 40.78 94.73 -55.56
N ASP A 150 41.33 93.92 -56.46
CA ASP A 150 42.15 92.74 -56.17
C ASP A 150 43.48 93.02 -55.45
N ALA A 151 44.11 94.19 -55.57
CA ALA A 151 45.38 94.44 -54.87
C ALA A 151 45.21 94.83 -53.39
N ALA A 152 44.17 95.61 -53.06
CA ALA A 152 43.80 95.91 -51.68
C ALA A 152 42.97 94.76 -51.06
N GLY A 153 42.17 94.07 -51.88
CA GLY A 153 41.47 92.83 -51.54
C GLY A 153 42.43 91.69 -51.20
N MET A 154 43.50 91.46 -51.98
CA MET A 154 44.50 90.42 -51.68
C MET A 154 45.27 90.65 -50.38
N GLN A 155 45.52 91.91 -49.99
CA GLN A 155 46.16 92.21 -48.70
C GLN A 155 45.17 92.06 -47.54
N CYS A 156 43.93 92.52 -47.70
CA CYS A 156 42.86 92.32 -46.72
C CYS A 156 42.49 90.83 -46.58
N GLU A 157 42.50 90.04 -47.66
CA GLU A 157 42.32 88.58 -47.65
C GLU A 157 43.48 87.88 -46.98
N LYS A 158 44.73 88.32 -47.17
CA LYS A 158 45.88 87.73 -46.46
C LYS A 158 45.83 88.02 -44.97
N ASP A 159 45.55 89.26 -44.57
CA ASP A 159 45.44 89.63 -43.16
C ASP A 159 44.21 88.99 -42.51
N ALA A 160 43.09 88.87 -43.24
CA ALA A 160 41.91 88.12 -42.80
C ALA A 160 42.16 86.61 -42.73
N ALA A 161 42.93 86.04 -43.65
CA ALA A 161 43.29 84.61 -43.64
C ALA A 161 44.22 84.29 -42.47
N VAL A 162 45.22 85.14 -42.18
CA VAL A 162 46.09 84.97 -41.01
C VAL A 162 45.30 85.10 -39.71
N LYS A 163 44.41 86.10 -39.62
CA LYS A 163 43.53 86.26 -38.45
C LYS A 163 42.60 85.06 -38.27
N CYS A 164 41.93 84.63 -39.34
CA CYS A 164 41.04 83.46 -39.35
C CYS A 164 41.79 82.18 -38.98
N GLN A 165 43.04 82.00 -39.44
CA GLN A 165 43.86 80.85 -39.08
C GLN A 165 44.27 80.87 -37.61
N SER A 166 44.59 82.05 -37.05
CA SER A 166 44.88 82.19 -35.62
C SER A 166 43.65 81.97 -34.74
N GLU A 167 42.48 82.50 -35.12
CA GLU A 167 41.20 82.29 -34.43
C GLU A 167 40.81 80.80 -34.49
N LYS A 168 41.00 80.13 -35.64
CA LYS A 168 40.74 78.68 -35.79
C LYS A 168 41.61 77.81 -34.87
N GLU A 169 42.90 78.12 -34.72
CA GLU A 169 43.76 77.35 -33.81
C GLU A 169 43.44 77.63 -32.34
N ILE A 170 42.99 78.84 -31.99
CA ILE A 170 42.48 79.17 -30.65
C ILE A 170 41.19 78.41 -30.35
N ASP A 171 40.21 78.45 -31.27
CA ASP A 171 38.93 77.75 -31.13
C ASP A 171 39.12 76.24 -31.05
N LYS A 172 40.05 75.69 -31.82
CA LYS A 172 40.42 74.27 -31.77
C LYS A 172 41.04 73.89 -30.42
N ALA A 173 41.94 74.72 -29.89
CA ALA A 173 42.54 74.49 -28.58
C ALA A 173 41.49 74.58 -27.46
N GLN A 174 40.57 75.55 -27.53
CA GLN A 174 39.46 75.69 -26.59
C GLN A 174 38.51 74.49 -26.66
N CYS A 175 38.16 74.03 -27.87
CA CYS A 175 37.30 72.87 -28.07
C CYS A 175 37.92 71.58 -27.48
N GLU A 176 39.21 71.33 -27.68
CA GLU A 176 39.88 70.16 -27.08
C GLU A 176 40.00 70.29 -25.54
N GLN A 177 40.17 71.50 -25.01
CA GLN A 177 40.14 71.74 -23.57
C GLN A 177 38.75 71.50 -22.97
N GLU A 178 37.68 71.97 -23.62
CA GLU A 178 36.30 71.73 -23.18
C GLU A 178 35.94 70.25 -23.25
N LYS A 179 36.38 69.55 -24.30
CA LYS A 179 36.17 68.11 -24.47
C LYS A 179 36.87 67.28 -23.38
N THR A 180 38.10 67.63 -23.02
CA THR A 180 38.83 66.97 -21.92
C THR A 180 38.19 67.28 -20.57
N ALA A 181 37.80 68.52 -20.32
CA ALA A 181 37.09 68.91 -19.10
C ALA A 181 35.73 68.20 -18.96
N LEU A 182 34.98 68.06 -20.06
CA LEU A 182 33.72 67.32 -20.09
C LEU A 182 33.95 65.83 -19.77
N ALA A 183 34.95 65.20 -20.41
CA ALA A 183 35.28 63.80 -20.16
C ALA A 183 35.68 63.55 -18.70
N ASP A 184 36.50 64.42 -18.11
CA ASP A 184 36.91 64.32 -16.71
C ASP A 184 35.73 64.51 -15.73
N ASN A 185 34.82 65.43 -16.04
CA ASN A 185 33.62 65.64 -15.22
C ASN A 185 32.68 64.44 -15.31
N THR A 186 32.43 63.91 -16.51
CA THR A 186 31.63 62.70 -16.71
C THR A 186 32.24 61.50 -15.98
N LYS A 187 33.56 61.34 -16.02
CA LYS A 187 34.26 60.28 -15.28
C LYS A 187 34.08 60.42 -13.76
N LYS A 188 34.26 61.62 -13.21
CA LYS A 188 34.06 61.89 -11.78
C LYS A 188 32.61 61.65 -11.33
N GLN A 189 31.63 62.05 -12.15
CA GLN A 189 30.22 61.79 -11.88
C GLN A 189 29.90 60.29 -11.89
N ALA A 190 30.44 59.54 -12.86
CA ALA A 190 30.27 58.09 -12.93
C ALA A 190 30.89 57.38 -11.73
N GLU A 191 32.09 57.78 -11.30
CA GLU A 191 32.75 57.22 -10.12
C GLU A 191 31.97 57.53 -8.83
N ALA A 192 31.47 58.76 -8.67
CA ALA A 192 30.64 59.14 -7.53
C ALA A 192 29.33 58.35 -7.49
N GLN A 193 28.66 58.19 -8.63
CA GLN A 193 27.44 57.38 -8.74
C GLN A 193 27.71 55.91 -8.37
N PHE A 194 28.81 55.33 -8.88
CA PHE A 194 29.18 53.96 -8.58
C PHE A 194 29.43 53.74 -7.08
N GLN A 195 30.11 54.66 -6.39
CA GLN A 195 30.33 54.54 -4.94
C GLN A 195 29.04 54.68 -4.14
N ASN A 196 28.11 55.54 -4.58
CA ASN A 196 26.79 55.66 -3.97
C ASN A 196 25.98 54.37 -4.14
N ASP A 197 25.87 53.85 -5.37
CA ASP A 197 25.15 52.62 -5.68
C ASP A 197 25.74 51.42 -4.92
N LYS A 198 27.08 51.35 -4.82
CA LYS A 198 27.78 50.33 -4.03
C LYS A 198 27.38 50.40 -2.55
N SER A 199 27.29 51.60 -1.99
CA SER A 199 26.95 51.80 -0.58
C SER A 199 25.49 51.42 -0.29
N GLN A 200 24.58 51.82 -1.18
CA GLN A 200 23.16 51.43 -1.12
C GLN A 200 22.99 49.92 -1.24
N LEU A 201 23.74 49.26 -2.13
CA LEU A 201 23.66 47.81 -2.29
C LEU A 201 24.16 47.07 -1.05
N VAL A 202 25.21 47.56 -0.39
CA VAL A 202 25.71 46.98 0.87
C VAL A 202 24.67 47.13 2.00
N GLU A 203 24.01 48.28 2.09
CA GLU A 203 22.92 48.50 3.06
C GLU A 203 21.76 47.54 2.82
N GLN A 204 21.28 47.43 1.57
CA GLN A 204 20.23 46.48 1.19
C GLN A 204 20.60 45.02 1.50
N ILE A 205 21.85 44.63 1.29
CA ILE A 205 22.32 43.27 1.63
C ILE A 205 22.28 43.04 3.15
N ASN A 206 22.68 44.03 3.94
CA ASN A 206 22.68 43.91 5.41
C ASN A 206 21.24 43.84 5.94
N ASP A 207 20.32 44.65 5.41
CA ASP A 207 18.91 44.62 5.76
C ASP A 207 18.26 43.28 5.39
N ALA A 208 18.49 42.80 4.17
CA ALA A 208 17.99 41.49 3.74
C ALA A 208 18.56 40.33 4.58
N GLN A 209 19.83 40.42 5.01
CA GLN A 209 20.41 39.45 5.94
C GLN A 209 19.76 39.49 7.33
N ALA A 210 19.44 40.68 7.83
CA ALA A 210 18.75 40.85 9.10
C ALA A 210 17.31 40.30 9.04
N GLU A 211 16.57 40.59 7.97
CA GLU A 211 15.23 40.04 7.74
C GLU A 211 15.26 38.50 7.64
N CYS A 212 16.17 37.94 6.84
CA CYS A 212 16.34 36.49 6.71
C CYS A 212 16.66 35.83 8.06
N LYS A 213 17.46 36.48 8.91
CA LYS A 213 17.74 35.98 10.26
C LYS A 213 16.48 35.99 11.15
N LEU A 214 15.71 37.07 11.13
CA LEU A 214 14.45 37.17 11.88
C LEU A 214 13.42 36.13 11.43
N GLU A 215 13.26 35.94 10.12
CA GLU A 215 12.37 34.92 9.57
C GLU A 215 12.81 33.50 9.95
N LYS A 216 14.12 33.22 9.91
CA LYS A 216 14.69 31.94 10.34
C LYS A 216 14.41 31.67 11.83
N ASP A 217 14.61 32.66 12.69
CA ASP A 217 14.38 32.53 14.13
C ASP A 217 12.88 32.36 14.43
N ALA A 218 12.01 33.09 13.73
CA ALA A 218 10.55 32.94 13.82
C ALA A 218 10.07 31.55 13.35
N ALA A 219 10.58 31.06 12.22
CA ALA A 219 10.27 29.73 11.71
C ALA A 219 10.75 28.61 12.66
N SER A 220 11.95 28.76 13.22
CA SER A 220 12.51 27.84 14.22
C SER A 220 11.65 27.79 15.50
N SER A 221 11.23 28.96 16.01
CA SER A 221 10.36 29.08 17.17
C SER A 221 8.97 28.45 16.93
N LYS A 222 8.39 28.68 15.74
CA LYS A 222 7.12 28.07 15.34
C LYS A 222 7.23 26.54 15.27
N CYS A 223 8.30 26.01 14.67
CA CYS A 223 8.56 24.57 14.60
C CYS A 223 8.72 23.94 15.99
N ALA A 224 9.42 24.60 16.92
CA ALA A 224 9.53 24.13 18.30
C ALA A 224 8.17 24.07 19.00
N THR A 225 7.33 25.09 18.80
CA THR A 225 5.97 25.15 19.37
C THR A 225 5.07 24.06 18.81
N GLU A 226 5.06 23.87 17.48
CA GLU A 226 4.27 22.82 16.83
C GLU A 226 4.71 21.42 17.27
N LYS A 227 6.02 21.20 17.44
CA LYS A 227 6.56 19.94 17.97
C LYS A 227 6.06 19.65 19.38
N ASP A 228 6.05 20.64 20.26
CA ASP A 228 5.55 20.48 21.63
C ASP A 228 4.03 20.25 21.67
N GLN A 229 3.26 20.91 20.81
CA GLN A 229 1.82 20.68 20.67
C GLN A 229 1.52 19.26 20.20
N LEU A 230 2.23 18.77 19.18
CA LEU A 230 2.07 17.39 18.68
C LEU A 230 2.43 16.36 19.76
N ARG A 231 3.48 16.62 20.55
CA ARG A 231 3.85 15.77 21.69
C ARG A 231 2.74 15.73 22.75
N GLN A 232 2.20 16.88 23.14
CA GLN A 232 1.11 16.96 24.12
C GLN A 232 -0.18 16.28 23.62
N GLN A 233 -0.51 16.46 22.34
CA GLN A 233 -1.64 15.77 21.71
C GLN A 233 -1.45 14.25 21.70
N GLY A 234 -0.25 13.78 21.33
CA GLY A 234 0.09 12.36 21.34
C GLY A 234 0.04 11.75 22.74
N GLU A 235 0.54 12.44 23.76
CA GLU A 235 0.47 12.02 25.16
C GLU A 235 -0.99 11.96 25.66
N ALA A 236 -1.82 12.95 25.33
CA ALA A 236 -3.23 12.97 25.68
C ALA A 236 -4.02 11.84 25.00
N GLN A 237 -3.78 11.59 23.72
CA GLN A 237 -4.41 10.50 22.97
C GLN A 237 -4.02 9.14 23.52
N CYS A 238 -2.72 8.90 23.74
CA CYS A 238 -2.21 7.66 24.33
C CYS A 238 -2.81 7.40 25.72
N LYS A 239 -2.94 8.45 26.55
CA LYS A 239 -3.61 8.34 27.85
C LYS A 239 -5.09 7.97 27.72
N SER A 240 -5.82 8.63 26.81
CA SER A 240 -7.23 8.33 26.56
C SER A 240 -7.45 6.90 26.07
N GLU A 241 -6.63 6.43 25.13
CA GLU A 241 -6.70 5.06 24.61
C GLU A 241 -6.38 4.02 25.69
N LYS A 242 -5.37 4.30 26.53
CA LYS A 242 -5.04 3.45 27.69
C LYS A 242 -6.20 3.35 28.67
N ASP A 243 -6.84 4.47 29.01
CA ASP A 243 -7.97 4.49 29.96
C ASP A 243 -9.20 3.77 29.36
N ALA A 244 -9.45 3.92 28.06
CA ALA A 244 -10.50 3.22 27.35
C ALA A 244 -10.25 1.70 27.31
N ALA A 245 -9.03 1.27 26.95
CA ALA A 245 -8.66 -0.15 26.93
C ALA A 245 -8.71 -0.79 28.32
N SER A 246 -8.27 -0.07 29.36
CA SER A 246 -8.37 -0.51 30.76
C SER A 246 -9.83 -0.71 31.18
N SER A 247 -10.71 0.24 30.81
CA SER A 247 -12.15 0.15 31.09
C SER A 247 -12.82 -1.01 30.35
N GLN A 248 -12.47 -1.24 29.08
CA GLN A 248 -12.96 -2.39 28.31
C GLN A 248 -12.52 -3.72 28.93
N CYS A 249 -11.25 -3.83 29.34
CA CYS A 249 -10.72 -5.01 30.00
C CYS A 249 -11.44 -5.29 31.33
N ALA A 250 -11.71 -4.25 32.14
CA ALA A 250 -12.47 -4.39 33.38
C ALA A 250 -13.90 -4.89 33.14
N ASN A 251 -14.58 -4.35 32.12
CA ASN A 251 -15.93 -4.76 31.74
C ASN A 251 -15.97 -6.20 31.21
N GLU A 252 -15.02 -6.58 30.36
CA GLU A 252 -14.93 -7.95 29.85
C GLU A 252 -14.62 -8.96 30.95
N LYS A 253 -13.71 -8.62 31.87
CA LYS A 253 -13.45 -9.42 33.06
C LYS A 253 -14.72 -9.65 33.88
N HIS A 254 -15.52 -8.60 34.12
CA HIS A 254 -16.77 -8.73 34.85
C HIS A 254 -17.80 -9.60 34.10
N ARG A 255 -17.90 -9.43 32.77
CA ARG A 255 -18.77 -10.26 31.91
C ARG A 255 -18.41 -11.74 31.97
N LEU A 256 -17.12 -12.07 31.85
CA LEU A 256 -16.62 -13.45 31.92
C LEU A 256 -16.81 -14.06 33.31
N GLN A 257 -16.61 -13.27 34.37
CA GLN A 257 -16.88 -13.72 35.74
C GLN A 257 -18.36 -14.10 35.91
N LYS A 258 -19.27 -13.22 35.45
CA LYS A 258 -20.72 -13.49 35.50
C LYS A 258 -21.10 -14.75 34.71
N GLN A 259 -20.58 -14.92 33.50
CA GLN A 259 -20.82 -16.13 32.70
C GLN A 259 -20.31 -17.40 33.40
N THR A 260 -19.19 -17.31 34.10
CA THR A 260 -18.63 -18.43 34.88
C THR A 260 -19.54 -18.77 36.07
N ASP A 261 -20.04 -17.76 36.78
CA ASP A 261 -20.94 -17.94 37.92
C ASP A 261 -22.32 -18.48 37.50
N ASP A 262 -22.85 -18.01 36.36
CA ASP A 262 -24.09 -18.50 35.76
C ASP A 262 -23.94 -19.97 35.32
N ALA A 263 -22.86 -20.32 34.61
CA ALA A 263 -22.57 -21.69 34.18
C ALA A 263 -22.37 -22.64 35.37
N ARG A 264 -21.72 -22.16 36.44
CA ARG A 264 -21.56 -22.93 37.69
C ARG A 264 -22.90 -23.20 38.35
N SER A 265 -23.76 -22.18 38.43
CA SER A 265 -25.12 -22.30 38.98
C SER A 265 -25.96 -23.29 38.18
N GLN A 266 -25.89 -23.23 36.86
CA GLN A 266 -26.59 -24.16 35.96
C GLN A 266 -26.10 -25.60 36.15
N CYS A 267 -24.79 -25.82 36.15
CA CYS A 267 -24.19 -27.14 36.37
C CYS A 267 -24.60 -27.74 37.72
N GLN A 268 -24.68 -26.92 38.78
CA GLN A 268 -25.14 -27.37 40.08
C GLN A 268 -26.63 -27.76 40.06
N ALA A 269 -27.49 -27.00 39.39
CA ALA A 269 -28.91 -27.34 39.22
C ALA A 269 -29.11 -28.63 38.41
N GLU A 270 -28.37 -28.80 37.31
CA GLU A 270 -28.38 -30.02 36.50
C GLU A 270 -27.92 -31.24 37.31
N LYS A 271 -26.88 -31.08 38.13
CA LYS A 271 -26.42 -32.12 39.06
C LYS A 271 -27.51 -32.49 40.07
N ASP A 272 -28.14 -31.52 40.71
CA ASP A 272 -29.17 -31.78 41.72
C ASP A 272 -30.41 -32.45 41.10
N ASN A 273 -30.80 -32.03 39.90
CA ASN A 273 -31.85 -32.68 39.12
C ASN A 273 -31.49 -34.12 38.75
N ALA A 274 -30.27 -34.37 38.26
CA ALA A 274 -29.81 -35.71 37.90
C ALA A 274 -29.78 -36.65 39.11
N VAL A 275 -29.33 -36.16 40.28
CA VAL A 275 -29.33 -36.92 41.54
C VAL A 275 -30.77 -37.22 41.99
N SER A 276 -31.67 -36.23 41.91
CA SER A 276 -33.08 -36.41 42.25
C SER A 276 -33.76 -37.46 41.36
N ASN A 277 -33.54 -37.37 40.04
CA ASN A 277 -34.06 -38.32 39.07
C ASN A 277 -33.52 -39.73 39.32
N ALA A 278 -32.20 -39.88 39.48
CA ALA A 278 -31.57 -41.16 39.76
C ALA A 278 -32.09 -41.80 41.06
N ASN A 279 -32.32 -41.01 42.10
CA ASN A 279 -32.91 -41.51 43.35
C ASN A 279 -34.35 -42.00 43.14
N SER A 280 -35.16 -41.30 42.34
CA SER A 280 -36.53 -41.70 42.04
C SER A 280 -36.60 -42.98 41.18
N GLU A 281 -35.71 -43.11 40.20
CA GLU A 281 -35.57 -44.32 39.37
C GLU A 281 -35.10 -45.50 40.21
N CYS A 282 -34.11 -45.30 41.07
CA CYS A 282 -33.61 -46.32 41.98
C CYS A 282 -34.69 -46.82 42.95
N ALA A 283 -35.52 -45.92 43.50
CA ALA A 283 -36.66 -46.30 44.33
C ALA A 283 -37.68 -47.14 43.55
N THR A 284 -38.01 -46.72 42.32
CA THR A 284 -38.95 -47.44 41.45
C THR A 284 -38.44 -48.83 41.07
N GLU A 285 -37.17 -48.95 40.67
CA GLU A 285 -36.53 -50.24 40.35
C GLU A 285 -36.46 -51.15 41.59
N LYS A 286 -36.15 -50.59 42.76
CA LYS A 286 -36.14 -51.33 44.03
C LYS A 286 -37.51 -51.94 44.36
N ASP A 287 -38.60 -51.21 44.12
CA ASP A 287 -39.96 -51.72 44.35
C ASP A 287 -40.38 -52.78 43.33
N LYS A 288 -40.02 -52.61 42.04
CA LYS A 288 -40.23 -53.65 41.02
C LYS A 288 -39.50 -54.95 41.38
N LEU A 289 -38.24 -54.86 41.78
CA LEU A 289 -37.43 -56.02 42.17
C LEU A 289 -38.03 -56.74 43.38
N ARG A 290 -38.57 -56.01 44.37
CA ARG A 290 -39.29 -56.62 45.50
C ARG A 290 -40.51 -57.43 45.03
N HIS A 291 -41.35 -56.85 44.18
CA HIS A 291 -42.53 -57.55 43.65
C HIS A 291 -42.17 -58.75 42.77
N GLN A 292 -41.12 -58.63 41.96
CA GLN A 292 -40.62 -59.75 41.17
C GLN A 292 -40.10 -60.88 42.06
N GLN A 293 -39.33 -60.53 43.11
CA GLN A 293 -38.80 -61.51 44.06
C GLN A 293 -39.92 -62.22 44.83
N GLU A 294 -40.98 -61.52 45.22
CA GLU A 294 -42.18 -62.12 45.82
C GLU A 294 -42.90 -63.07 44.85
N GLY A 295 -43.06 -62.67 43.59
CA GLY A 295 -43.67 -63.50 42.54
C GLY A 295 -42.86 -64.76 42.21
N ASP A 296 -41.54 -64.63 42.12
CA ASP A 296 -40.64 -65.75 41.83
C ASP A 296 -40.50 -66.70 43.03
N LEU A 297 -40.56 -66.19 44.27
CA LEU A 297 -40.59 -67.03 45.47
C LEU A 297 -41.90 -67.86 45.54
N GLN A 298 -43.02 -67.26 45.15
CA GLN A 298 -44.32 -67.94 45.07
C GLN A 298 -44.32 -69.02 43.96
N ARG A 299 -43.78 -68.68 42.79
CA ARG A 299 -43.63 -69.61 41.65
C ARG A 299 -42.66 -70.74 41.96
N SER A 300 -41.56 -70.46 42.65
CA SER A 300 -40.58 -71.46 43.10
C SER A 300 -41.18 -72.44 44.11
N LYS A 301 -42.00 -71.98 45.06
CA LYS A 301 -42.77 -72.87 45.96
C LYS A 301 -43.72 -73.81 45.19
N SER A 302 -44.43 -73.30 44.18
CA SER A 302 -45.31 -74.13 43.36
C SER A 302 -44.58 -75.09 42.41
N GLN A 303 -43.38 -74.75 41.95
CA GLN A 303 -42.56 -75.65 41.12
C GLN A 303 -41.78 -76.68 41.94
N LEU A 304 -41.46 -76.41 43.21
CA LEU A 304 -40.82 -77.39 44.10
C LEU A 304 -41.77 -78.55 44.46
N GLU A 305 -43.09 -78.33 44.40
CA GLU A 305 -44.11 -79.37 44.63
C GLU A 305 -44.46 -80.17 43.35
N ALA A 306 -44.02 -79.74 42.16
CA ALA A 306 -44.36 -80.36 40.87
C ALA A 306 -43.18 -81.03 40.16
N ASN A 307 -41.94 -80.81 40.61
CA ASN A 307 -40.77 -81.44 40.01
C ASN A 307 -40.31 -82.62 40.87
N ASN A 308 -40.73 -83.83 40.46
CA ASN A 308 -39.94 -85.02 40.71
C ASN A 308 -38.49 -84.70 40.34
N VAL A 309 -37.61 -84.75 41.32
CA VAL A 309 -36.16 -84.70 41.14
C VAL A 309 -35.82 -85.65 39.98
N LEU A 310 -35.32 -85.09 38.87
CA LEU A 310 -34.77 -85.87 37.77
C LEU A 310 -33.71 -86.79 38.38
N ASP A 311 -34.03 -88.07 38.53
CA ASP A 311 -33.06 -89.07 38.96
C ASP A 311 -32.04 -89.16 37.83
N THR A 312 -30.84 -88.66 38.09
CA THR A 312 -29.72 -88.61 37.14
C THR A 312 -29.34 -89.98 36.58
N ARG A 313 -29.90 -91.06 37.14
CA ARG A 313 -29.85 -92.43 36.61
C ARG A 313 -30.52 -92.60 35.24
N ASP A 314 -31.55 -91.83 34.89
CA ASP A 314 -32.27 -92.01 33.61
C ASP A 314 -31.59 -91.32 32.42
N ILE A 315 -30.67 -90.39 32.69
CA ILE A 315 -29.94 -89.65 31.64
C ILE A 315 -28.81 -90.52 31.06
N CYS A 316 -28.19 -91.36 31.88
CA CYS A 316 -27.05 -92.21 31.53
C CYS A 316 -27.46 -93.68 31.60
N PRO A 317 -28.08 -94.21 30.52
CA PRO A 317 -27.31 -94.60 29.34
C PRO A 317 -27.66 -93.83 28.06
N LYS A 318 -28.78 -93.09 28.06
CA LYS A 318 -29.39 -92.53 26.84
C LYS A 318 -28.51 -91.50 26.13
N TYR A 319 -27.71 -90.74 26.87
CA TYR A 319 -26.88 -89.67 26.33
C TYR A 319 -25.38 -89.95 26.35
N ASN A 320 -24.95 -91.17 26.68
CA ASN A 320 -23.53 -91.52 26.62
C ASN A 320 -23.01 -91.43 25.18
N ARG A 321 -21.94 -90.65 24.97
CA ARG A 321 -21.34 -90.26 23.69
C ARG A 321 -22.24 -89.43 22.78
N PHE A 322 -23.34 -88.87 23.30
CA PHE A 322 -24.18 -87.97 22.53
C PHE A 322 -23.42 -86.67 22.23
N GLU A 323 -23.52 -86.21 20.98
CA GLU A 323 -22.87 -84.99 20.52
C GLU A 323 -23.87 -83.90 20.21
N PHE A 324 -23.52 -82.66 20.56
CA PHE A 324 -24.35 -81.50 20.29
C PHE A 324 -23.51 -80.25 20.09
N PHE A 325 -24.08 -79.22 19.47
CA PHE A 325 -23.41 -77.95 19.23
C PHE A 325 -23.97 -76.88 20.15
N LEU A 326 -23.09 -76.07 20.73
CA LEU A 326 -23.47 -74.90 21.51
C LEU A 326 -22.92 -73.64 20.84
N PRO A 327 -23.70 -72.54 20.78
CA PRO A 327 -23.20 -71.27 20.29
C PRO A 327 -22.10 -70.74 21.22
N THR A 328 -21.09 -70.11 20.64
CA THR A 328 -20.01 -69.45 21.37
C THR A 328 -20.28 -67.94 21.46
N PRO A 329 -19.75 -67.22 22.47
CA PRO A 329 -20.02 -65.79 22.66
C PRO A 329 -19.60 -64.88 21.49
N ASP A 330 -18.69 -65.36 20.64
CA ASP A 330 -18.24 -64.71 19.41
C ASP A 330 -19.13 -65.00 18.19
N GLY A 331 -20.26 -65.70 18.39
CA GLY A 331 -21.24 -66.02 17.35
C GLY A 331 -20.96 -67.30 16.56
N GLY A 332 -19.90 -68.05 16.91
CA GLY A 332 -19.61 -69.36 16.35
C GLY A 332 -20.41 -70.50 16.99
N THR A 333 -20.06 -71.75 16.68
CA THR A 333 -20.61 -72.94 17.34
C THR A 333 -19.49 -73.93 17.68
N SER A 334 -19.50 -74.47 18.89
CA SER A 334 -18.57 -75.53 19.32
C SER A 334 -19.29 -76.85 19.51
N LYS A 335 -18.64 -77.95 19.15
CA LYS A 335 -19.16 -79.31 19.30
C LYS A 335 -18.79 -79.86 20.68
N TRP A 336 -19.74 -80.54 21.31
CA TRP A 336 -19.62 -81.11 22.65
C TRP A 336 -20.03 -82.57 22.61
N ARG A 337 -19.43 -83.39 23.48
CA ARG A 337 -19.81 -84.79 23.66
C ARG A 337 -19.92 -85.13 25.14
N VAL A 338 -21.01 -85.82 25.51
CA VAL A 338 -21.23 -86.30 26.88
C VAL A 338 -20.60 -87.68 27.06
N TYR A 339 -19.89 -87.93 28.16
CA TYR A 339 -19.47 -89.26 28.58
C TYR A 339 -20.07 -89.57 29.95
N CYS A 340 -20.91 -90.60 29.99
CA CYS A 340 -21.57 -91.07 31.21
C CYS A 340 -20.75 -92.17 31.88
N ASP A 341 -20.50 -92.09 33.18
CA ASP A 341 -19.81 -93.14 33.96
C ASP A 341 -18.41 -93.52 33.45
N HIS A 342 -17.72 -92.61 32.76
CA HIS A 342 -16.35 -92.81 32.30
C HIS A 342 -15.39 -92.13 33.28
N ALA A 343 -14.34 -92.84 33.69
CA ALA A 343 -13.20 -92.14 34.28
C ALA A 343 -12.43 -91.38 33.17
N ALA A 344 -11.84 -90.24 33.49
CA ALA A 344 -11.16 -89.40 32.49
C ALA A 344 -10.08 -90.16 31.69
N TYR A 345 -9.43 -91.16 32.29
CA TYR A 345 -8.42 -92.00 31.65
C TYR A 345 -8.99 -93.14 30.79
N GLU A 346 -10.29 -93.42 30.83
CA GLU A 346 -10.98 -94.46 30.03
C GLU A 346 -11.42 -93.93 28.65
N ILE A 347 -11.30 -92.62 28.42
CA ILE A 347 -11.57 -91.99 27.12
C ILE A 347 -10.42 -92.39 26.17
N PRO A 348 -10.70 -92.98 24.98
CA PRO A 348 -9.69 -93.54 24.09
C PRO A 348 -8.53 -92.58 23.77
N TRP A 349 -7.30 -93.09 23.74
CA TRP A 349 -6.05 -92.32 23.65
C TRP A 349 -5.83 -91.54 22.34
N ASN A 350 -6.60 -91.82 21.28
CA ASN A 350 -6.65 -90.93 20.11
C ASN A 350 -7.46 -89.65 20.35
N ALA A 351 -8.18 -89.58 21.47
CA ALA A 351 -8.88 -88.41 21.98
C ALA A 351 -8.22 -87.81 23.24
N ALA A 352 -7.18 -88.45 23.81
CA ALA A 352 -6.44 -88.01 24.99
C ALA A 352 -4.92 -88.16 24.77
N GLY A 353 -4.22 -87.08 24.43
CA GLY A 353 -2.76 -87.08 24.22
C GLY A 353 -1.95 -86.79 25.50
N TYR A 354 -0.79 -87.44 25.66
CA TYR A 354 0.13 -87.30 26.79
C TYR A 354 0.75 -85.89 26.93
N MET A 355 0.81 -85.37 28.16
CA MET A 355 1.81 -84.40 28.60
C MET A 355 2.87 -85.15 29.42
N ASN A 356 4.12 -85.16 28.94
CA ASN A 356 5.24 -85.48 29.80
C ASN A 356 5.66 -84.18 30.48
N GLY A 357 5.39 -84.09 31.78
CA GLY A 357 5.68 -82.90 32.57
C GLY A 357 7.18 -82.76 32.79
N THR A 358 7.82 -81.86 32.06
CA THR A 358 9.09 -81.25 32.48
C THR A 358 9.23 -79.86 31.86
N GLY A 359 9.10 -78.84 32.72
CA GLY A 359 9.78 -77.54 32.66
C GLY A 359 9.61 -76.69 31.40
N THR A 360 8.77 -75.66 31.45
CA THR A 360 9.21 -74.24 31.44
C THR A 360 8.01 -73.27 31.50
N PRO A 361 8.21 -72.03 31.99
CA PRO A 361 7.15 -71.09 32.35
C PRO A 361 6.91 -70.06 31.24
N TYR A 362 5.66 -69.73 30.89
CA TYR A 362 5.36 -68.41 30.32
C TYR A 362 3.98 -67.89 30.70
N ASN A 363 4.04 -66.77 31.41
CA ASN A 363 2.97 -65.83 31.66
C ASN A 363 2.68 -65.08 30.36
N GLN A 364 1.69 -65.51 29.57
CA GLN A 364 1.01 -64.68 28.55
C GLN A 364 -0.06 -65.54 27.87
N LEU A 365 -1.17 -65.74 28.58
CA LEU A 365 -2.47 -66.10 28.01
C LEU A 365 -3.55 -65.68 29.01
N LEU A 366 -3.59 -64.38 29.25
CA LEU A 366 -4.72 -63.68 29.84
C LEU A 366 -5.80 -63.55 28.75
N ALA A 367 -6.51 -64.64 28.49
CA ALA A 367 -7.75 -64.61 27.72
C ALA A 367 -8.89 -65.05 28.65
N HIS A 368 -9.61 -64.04 29.14
CA HIS A 368 -10.93 -64.11 29.76
C HIS A 368 -11.10 -65.15 30.88
N ARG A 369 -10.71 -64.73 32.09
CA ARG A 369 -11.21 -65.32 33.33
C ARG A 369 -12.65 -64.88 33.56
N HIS A 370 -13.58 -65.73 33.17
CA HIS A 370 -14.68 -66.12 34.06
C HIS A 370 -15.29 -67.38 33.46
N TRP A 371 -15.26 -68.46 34.25
CA TRP A 371 -16.00 -69.74 34.17
C TRP A 371 -15.07 -70.90 34.53
N ASP A 372 -14.94 -71.06 35.85
CA ASP A 372 -14.80 -72.27 36.67
C ASP A 372 -14.03 -73.53 36.20
N ALA A 373 -13.06 -73.89 37.06
CA ALA A 373 -12.71 -75.24 37.56
C ALA A 373 -12.58 -76.43 36.58
N GLY A 374 -12.15 -76.23 35.33
CA GLY A 374 -11.80 -77.32 34.39
C GLY A 374 -10.29 -77.55 34.25
N TYR A 375 -9.87 -78.81 34.12
CA TYR A 375 -8.52 -79.14 33.63
C TYR A 375 -8.43 -78.80 32.14
N ARG A 376 -7.48 -77.94 31.76
CA ARG A 376 -7.18 -77.61 30.36
C ARG A 376 -5.91 -78.35 29.95
N ALA A 377 -5.98 -79.15 28.89
CA ALA A 377 -4.82 -79.80 28.29
C ALA A 377 -4.60 -79.25 26.87
N PHE A 378 -3.35 -78.94 26.55
CA PHE A 378 -2.92 -78.58 25.20
C PHE A 378 -2.27 -79.78 24.54
N TYR A 379 -2.60 -80.02 23.27
CA TYR A 379 -1.99 -81.07 22.45
C TYR A 379 -1.08 -80.48 21.37
N TRP A 380 0.05 -81.13 21.14
CA TRP A 380 0.98 -80.85 20.04
C TRP A 380 1.33 -82.15 19.32
N ARG A 381 1.48 -82.07 18.00
CA ARG A 381 1.99 -83.16 17.15
C ARG A 381 3.05 -82.53 16.25
N ASP A 382 4.26 -83.07 16.27
CA ASP A 382 5.47 -82.42 15.73
C ASP A 382 5.42 -82.06 14.24
N ASN A 383 4.46 -82.61 13.48
CA ASN A 383 4.34 -82.42 12.03
C ASN A 383 3.04 -81.74 11.57
N ASP A 384 2.20 -81.20 12.47
CA ASP A 384 0.99 -80.45 12.12
C ASP A 384 0.94 -79.09 12.86
N PHE A 385 0.84 -77.98 12.14
CA PHE A 385 0.75 -76.62 12.70
C PHE A 385 -0.60 -76.29 13.39
N PHE A 386 -1.39 -77.31 13.74
CA PHE A 386 -2.73 -77.13 14.31
C PHE A 386 -2.73 -77.39 15.81
N HIS A 387 -3.07 -76.37 16.59
CA HIS A 387 -3.30 -76.49 18.03
C HIS A 387 -4.73 -77.01 18.27
N ARG A 388 -4.88 -78.02 19.12
CA ARG A 388 -6.21 -78.49 19.59
C ARG A 388 -6.28 -78.33 21.10
N HIS A 389 -7.39 -77.74 21.57
CA HIS A 389 -7.60 -77.47 22.98
C HIS A 389 -8.65 -78.44 23.53
N LEU A 390 -8.25 -79.25 24.52
CA LEU A 390 -9.16 -80.16 25.21
C LEU A 390 -9.47 -79.55 26.58
N THR A 391 -10.72 -79.16 26.78
CA THR A 391 -11.20 -78.70 28.10
C THR A 391 -12.11 -79.77 28.69
N ILE A 392 -11.69 -80.32 29.82
CA ILE A 392 -12.44 -81.33 30.57
C ILE A 392 -13.00 -80.63 31.81
N TYR A 393 -14.33 -80.58 31.92
CA TYR A 393 -14.99 -80.06 33.11
C TYR A 393 -15.18 -81.20 34.10
N THR A 394 -14.48 -81.12 35.23
CA THR A 394 -14.66 -82.05 36.34
C THR A 394 -15.54 -81.37 37.37
N VAL A 395 -16.79 -81.80 37.52
CA VAL A 395 -17.69 -81.23 38.53
C VAL A 395 -17.26 -81.77 39.90
N GLU A 396 -16.72 -80.89 40.74
CA GLU A 396 -16.26 -81.23 42.07
C GLU A 396 -17.45 -81.69 42.95
N PRO A 397 -17.33 -82.75 43.78
CA PRO A 397 -18.47 -83.33 44.50
C PRO A 397 -19.21 -82.37 45.44
N SER A 398 -18.57 -81.28 45.84
CA SER A 398 -19.11 -80.25 46.74
C SER A 398 -20.00 -79.23 46.04
N LEU A 399 -19.91 -79.09 44.71
CA LEU A 399 -20.71 -78.14 43.93
C LEU A 399 -22.07 -78.78 43.57
N ARG A 400 -23.09 -78.49 44.38
CA ARG A 400 -24.47 -78.90 44.11
C ARG A 400 -25.01 -78.17 42.86
N GLN A 401 -25.60 -78.95 41.95
CA GLN A 401 -26.44 -78.55 40.80
C GLN A 401 -26.11 -77.18 40.19
N MET A 402 -25.24 -77.17 39.19
CA MET A 402 -25.24 -76.08 38.21
C MET A 402 -26.19 -76.43 37.07
N GLN A 403 -27.10 -75.50 36.79
CA GLN A 403 -27.99 -75.56 35.64
C GLN A 403 -27.25 -74.93 34.47
N LEU A 404 -26.79 -75.76 33.53
CA LEU A 404 -26.52 -75.28 32.18
C LEU A 404 -27.87 -75.31 31.45
N ASP A 405 -28.12 -74.37 30.54
CA ASP A 405 -29.46 -74.03 30.00
C ASP A 405 -30.34 -75.17 29.45
N THR A 406 -29.87 -76.44 29.43
CA THR A 406 -30.69 -77.63 29.18
C THR A 406 -30.25 -78.91 29.91
N PHE A 407 -29.30 -78.88 30.86
CA PHE A 407 -28.78 -80.11 31.51
C PHE A 407 -28.47 -79.93 33.00
N TYR A 408 -28.74 -80.98 33.78
CA TYR A 408 -28.33 -81.08 35.18
C TYR A 408 -27.20 -82.10 35.33
N ILE A 409 -26.11 -81.71 35.98
CA ILE A 409 -25.01 -82.62 36.32
C ILE A 409 -24.94 -82.72 37.84
N GLN A 410 -25.09 -83.94 38.37
CA GLN A 410 -24.98 -84.22 39.80
C GLN A 410 -23.83 -85.19 40.02
N SER A 411 -22.84 -84.79 40.81
CA SER A 411 -21.78 -85.69 41.29
C SER A 411 -22.26 -86.38 42.57
N ARG A 412 -22.14 -87.71 42.66
CA ARG A 412 -22.43 -88.49 43.87
C ARG A 412 -21.11 -89.04 44.44
N PRO A 413 -20.84 -88.90 45.76
CA PRO A 413 -19.63 -89.43 46.37
C PRO A 413 -19.48 -90.94 46.15
N GLY A 414 -18.34 -91.38 45.60
CA GLY A 414 -18.00 -92.80 45.43
C GLY A 414 -18.42 -93.47 44.11
N LEU A 415 -18.96 -92.72 43.14
CA LEU A 415 -19.31 -93.24 41.80
C LEU A 415 -18.44 -92.62 40.70
N ARG A 416 -18.28 -93.33 39.57
CA ARG A 416 -17.55 -92.83 38.38
C ARG A 416 -18.16 -91.50 37.92
N HIS A 417 -17.34 -90.57 37.47
CA HIS A 417 -17.77 -89.19 37.19
C HIS A 417 -18.50 -89.11 35.84
N HIS A 418 -19.50 -88.24 35.73
CA HIS A 418 -20.02 -87.81 34.42
C HIS A 418 -19.10 -86.71 33.88
N VAL A 419 -18.56 -86.90 32.68
CA VAL A 419 -17.58 -85.99 32.08
C VAL A 419 -18.18 -85.42 30.80
N ILE A 420 -18.26 -84.09 30.69
CA ILE A 420 -18.62 -83.42 29.43
C ILE A 420 -17.34 -82.86 28.83
N VAL A 421 -17.08 -83.24 27.58
CA VAL A 421 -15.86 -82.87 26.86
C VAL A 421 -16.23 -81.96 25.69
N ARG A 422 -15.59 -80.79 25.63
CA ARG A 422 -15.63 -79.93 24.44
C ARG A 422 -14.69 -80.48 23.40
N ILE A 423 -15.18 -80.63 22.16
CA ILE A 423 -14.40 -81.10 21.02
C ILE A 423 -14.31 -79.94 20.03
N ASP A 424 -13.27 -79.11 20.15
CA ASP A 424 -13.04 -78.02 19.20
C ASP A 424 -12.19 -78.51 18.02
N ASP A 425 -12.77 -78.45 16.81
CA ASP A 425 -12.08 -78.64 15.52
C ASP A 425 -11.84 -77.28 14.82
N VAL A 426 -11.45 -76.25 15.56
CA VAL A 426 -11.23 -74.92 14.98
C VAL A 426 -9.73 -74.67 14.78
N PRO A 427 -9.25 -74.43 13.54
CA PRO A 427 -7.86 -74.04 13.31
C PRO A 427 -7.63 -72.64 13.91
N LEU A 428 -6.76 -72.57 14.92
CA LEU A 428 -6.24 -71.30 15.44
C LEU A 428 -5.42 -70.62 14.33
N LYS A 429 -5.96 -69.54 13.74
CA LYS A 429 -5.15 -68.61 12.96
C LYS A 429 -4.35 -67.74 13.92
N ILE A 430 -3.04 -67.96 13.93
CA ILE A 430 -2.08 -67.08 14.60
C ILE A 430 -1.85 -65.91 13.64
N TYR A 431 -2.11 -64.68 14.09
CA TYR A 431 -1.64 -63.46 13.41
C TYR A 431 -0.32 -63.01 14.02
#